data_AF-A0A5P1X282-F1
#
_entry.id   AF-A0A5P1X282-F1
#
_cell.length_a   1.000
_cell.length_b   1.000
_cell.length_c   1.000
_cell.angle_alpha   90.00
_cell.angle_beta   90.00
_cell.angle_gamma   90.00
#
_symmetry.space_group_name_H-M   'P 1'
#
loop_
_entity.id
_entity.type
_entity.pdbx_description
1 polymer ?
#
loop_
_entity_poly.entity_id
_entity_poly.type
_entity_poly.pdbx_seq_one_letter_code
_entity_poly.pdbx_strand_id
1 'polypeptide(L)'
;MTEMVKKRVQYTIDKGTAESVDYIIKKAGLTPSTIMTMVYAEIERTGEIPVSLKVSQRDLDTAAIIKASYDVPAVTIDSDEKIDAFFDDETDDPFGESDV
;
A
#
# COMPACT_ATOMS: atom_id res chain seq x y z
N MET A 1 15.88 14.32 -40.62
CA MET A 1 16.89 13.99 -39.59
C MET A 1 16.27 14.27 -38.26
N THR A 2 16.19 13.27 -37.37
CA THR A 2 15.64 13.45 -36.02
C THR A 2 16.73 14.10 -35.17
N GLU A 3 16.47 15.30 -34.66
CA GLU A 3 17.41 15.98 -33.76
C GLU A 3 17.32 15.35 -32.36
N MET A 4 18.44 14.82 -31.86
CA MET A 4 18.48 14.23 -30.53
C MET A 4 18.81 15.31 -29.49
N VAL A 5 17.87 15.57 -28.60
CA VAL A 5 18.05 16.51 -27.48
C VAL A 5 18.37 15.74 -26.20
N LYS A 6 19.51 16.07 -25.57
CA LYS A 6 19.89 15.50 -24.28
C LYS A 6 19.18 16.25 -23.15
N LYS A 7 18.33 15.56 -22.39
CA LYS A 7 17.68 16.09 -21.18
C LYS A 7 18.21 15.38 -19.93
N ARG A 8 18.47 16.14 -18.86
CA ARG A 8 18.87 15.61 -17.55
C ARG A 8 17.76 15.89 -16.54
N VAL A 9 17.28 14.85 -15.88
CA VAL A 9 16.27 14.94 -14.81
C VAL A 9 16.94 14.52 -13.51
N GLN A 10 16.84 15.36 -12.47
CA GLN A 10 17.31 15.08 -11.12
C GLN A 10 16.15 15.29 -10.17
N TYR A 11 15.91 14.32 -9.30
CA TYR A 11 14.83 14.34 -8.32
C TYR A 11 15.25 13.53 -7.10
N THR A 12 14.63 13.82 -5.96
CA THR A 12 14.88 13.11 -4.70
C THR A 12 13.73 12.14 -4.46
N ILE A 13 14.06 10.92 -4.06
CA ILE A 13 13.11 9.89 -3.66
C ILE A 13 13.57 9.25 -2.36
N ASP A 14 12.60 8.70 -1.63
CA ASP A 14 12.89 7.85 -0.49
C ASP A 14 13.75 6.65 -0.91
N LYS A 15 14.71 6.27 -0.07
CA LYS A 15 15.69 5.23 -0.37
C LYS A 15 15.04 3.85 -0.50
N GLY A 16 14.10 3.52 0.39
CA GLY A 16 13.41 2.22 0.34
C GLY A 16 12.56 2.09 -0.93
N THR A 17 11.91 3.20 -1.31
CA THR A 17 11.16 3.29 -2.57
C THR A 17 12.08 3.13 -3.78
N ALA A 18 13.24 3.79 -3.78
CA ALA A 18 14.24 3.70 -4.85
C ALA A 18 14.72 2.27 -5.07
N GLU A 19 15.14 1.59 -4.00
CA GLU A 19 15.65 0.22 -4.05
C GLU A 19 14.59 -0.78 -4.53
N SER A 20 13.35 -0.62 -4.06
CA SER A 20 12.23 -1.48 -4.46
C SER A 20 11.89 -1.30 -5.94
N VAL A 21 11.79 -0.05 -6.40
CA VAL A 21 11.49 0.27 -7.80
C VAL A 21 12.62 -0.22 -8.72
N ASP A 22 13.88 0.04 -8.38
CA ASP A 22 15.03 -0.42 -9.18
C ASP A 22 15.09 -1.94 -9.30
N TYR A 23 14.74 -2.68 -8.23
CA TYR A 23 14.64 -4.13 -8.28
C TYR A 23 13.57 -4.60 -9.29
N ILE A 24 12.38 -4.00 -9.26
CA ILE A 24 11.28 -4.34 -10.18
C ILE A 24 11.66 -4.01 -11.62
N ILE A 25 12.21 -2.82 -11.87
CA ILE A 25 12.66 -2.36 -13.18
C ILE A 25 13.71 -3.33 -13.76
N LYS A 26 14.69 -3.71 -12.94
CA LYS A 26 15.74 -4.63 -13.35
C LYS A 26 15.20 -6.04 -13.62
N LYS A 27 14.24 -6.51 -12.84
CA LYS A 27 13.56 -7.79 -13.05
C LYS A 27 12.77 -7.82 -14.36
N ALA A 28 12.21 -6.69 -14.77
CA ALA A 28 11.58 -6.53 -16.08
C ALA A 28 12.57 -6.39 -17.25
N GLY A 29 13.89 -6.39 -16.99
CA GLY A 29 14.93 -6.21 -18.01
C GLY A 29 15.03 -4.77 -18.53
N LEU A 30 14.48 -3.81 -17.80
CA LEU A 30 14.43 -2.41 -18.19
C LEU A 30 15.48 -1.58 -17.43
N THR A 31 15.65 -0.34 -17.87
CA THR A 31 16.41 0.68 -17.14
C THR A 31 15.49 1.87 -16.83
N PRO A 32 15.77 2.65 -15.78
CA PRO A 32 15.01 3.87 -15.49
C PRO A 32 14.95 4.83 -16.68
N SER A 33 16.04 4.93 -17.46
CA SER A 33 16.11 5.72 -18.68
C SER A 33 15.12 5.24 -19.75
N THR A 34 15.03 3.92 -19.96
CA THR A 34 14.08 3.33 -20.91
C THR A 34 12.64 3.63 -20.50
N ILE A 35 12.33 3.54 -19.20
CA ILE A 35 11.00 3.86 -18.66
C ILE A 35 10.66 5.31 -18.90
N MET A 36 11.60 6.22 -18.65
CA MET A 36 11.38 7.63 -18.93
C MET A 36 11.04 7.85 -20.40
N THR A 37 11.79 7.26 -21.33
CA THR A 37 11.49 7.36 -22.77
C THR A 37 10.11 6.81 -23.12
N MET A 38 9.69 5.69 -22.52
CA MET A 38 8.35 5.13 -22.73
C MET A 38 7.24 6.06 -22.22
N VAL A 39 7.45 6.70 -21.07
CA VAL A 39 6.51 7.70 -20.53
C VAL A 39 6.39 8.90 -21.49
N TYR A 40 7.51 9.41 -22.02
CA TYR A 40 7.46 10.49 -23.01
C TYR A 40 6.72 10.08 -24.29
N ALA A 41 6.97 8.87 -24.79
CA ALA A 41 6.28 8.35 -25.97
C ALA A 41 4.77 8.16 -25.72
N GLU A 42 4.39 7.72 -24.52
CA GLU A 42 2.99 7.57 -24.15
C GLU A 42 2.28 8.92 -24.04
N ILE A 43 2.93 9.93 -23.43
CA ILE A 43 2.40 11.31 -23.39
C ILE A 43 2.25 11.88 -24.80
N GLU A 44 3.23 11.66 -25.68
CA GLU A 44 3.14 12.09 -27.09
C GLU A 44 1.96 11.41 -27.80
N ARG A 45 1.72 10.12 -27.52
CA ARG A 45 0.67 9.33 -28.16
C ARG A 45 -0.73 9.69 -27.67
N THR A 46 -0.91 9.91 -26.37
CA THR A 46 -2.23 10.10 -25.74
C THR A 46 -2.57 11.57 -25.51
N GLY A 47 -1.57 12.44 -25.41
CA GLY A 47 -1.73 13.83 -24.95
C GLY A 47 -1.98 13.95 -23.45
N GLU A 48 -1.91 12.86 -22.69
CA GLU A 48 -2.23 12.80 -21.27
C GLU A 48 -1.03 12.30 -20.45
N ILE A 49 -0.97 12.69 -19.17
CA ILE A 49 0.05 12.18 -18.25
C ILE A 49 -0.34 10.76 -17.83
N PRO A 50 0.48 9.73 -18.10
CA PRO A 50 0.15 8.32 -17.86
C PRO A 50 0.33 7.93 -16.39
N VAL A 51 -0.14 8.77 -15.48
CA VAL A 51 -0.19 8.48 -14.04
C VAL A 51 -1.59 8.81 -13.53
N SER A 52 -2.18 7.89 -12.76
CA SER A 52 -3.41 8.20 -12.06
C SER A 52 -3.08 9.08 -10.85
N LEU A 53 -3.48 10.35 -10.90
CA LEU A 53 -3.42 11.24 -9.73
C LEU A 53 -4.48 10.92 -8.68
N LYS A 54 -5.43 10.03 -9.01
CA LYS A 54 -6.43 9.53 -8.07
C LYS A 54 -5.80 8.41 -7.26
N VAL A 55 -5.80 8.57 -5.94
CA VAL A 55 -5.55 7.48 -4.99
C VAL A 55 -6.55 6.38 -5.29
N SER A 56 -6.09 5.13 -5.42
CA SER A 56 -7.01 4.04 -5.70
C SER A 56 -7.96 3.82 -4.51
N GLN A 57 -9.20 3.41 -4.76
CA GLN A 57 -10.13 3.10 -3.67
C GLN A 57 -9.53 2.06 -2.72
N ARG A 58 -8.77 1.09 -3.24
CA ARG A 58 -8.03 0.11 -2.44
C ARG A 58 -7.02 0.76 -1.50
N ASP A 59 -6.30 1.79 -1.94
CA ASP A 59 -5.35 2.49 -1.08
C ASP A 59 -6.07 3.33 -0.02
N LEU A 60 -7.23 3.90 -0.35
CA LEU A 60 -8.10 4.58 0.61
C LEU A 60 -8.66 3.59 1.65
N ASP A 61 -9.13 2.42 1.21
CA ASP A 61 -9.64 1.36 2.08
C ASP A 61 -8.52 0.82 2.98
N THR A 62 -7.32 0.64 2.42
CA THR A 62 -6.14 0.23 3.19
C THR A 62 -5.79 1.27 4.24
N ALA A 63 -5.77 2.56 3.88
CA ALA A 63 -5.55 3.65 4.82
C ALA A 63 -6.64 3.73 5.89
N ALA A 64 -7.89 3.43 5.53
CA ALA A 64 -9.01 3.38 6.46
C ALA A 64 -8.87 2.22 7.45
N ILE A 65 -8.47 1.02 6.99
CA ILE A 65 -8.20 -0.13 7.86
C ILE A 65 -7.03 0.17 8.81
N ILE A 66 -5.93 0.74 8.30
CA ILE A 66 -4.79 1.13 9.13
C ILE A 66 -5.23 2.13 10.19
N LYS A 67 -5.98 3.18 9.80
CA LYS A 67 -6.52 4.17 10.73
C LYS A 67 -7.43 3.53 11.78
N ALA A 68 -8.34 2.65 11.36
CA ALA A 68 -9.23 1.92 12.26
C ALA A 68 -8.43 1.03 13.22
N SER A 69 -7.35 0.38 12.78
CA SER A 69 -6.51 -0.46 13.64
C SER A 69 -5.82 0.31 14.76
N TYR A 70 -5.52 1.59 14.54
CA TYR A 70 -5.01 2.47 15.61
C TYR A 70 -6.10 2.94 16.59
N ASP A 71 -7.36 2.92 16.16
CA ASP A 71 -8.51 3.37 16.95
C ASP A 71 -9.17 2.20 17.72
N VAL A 72 -8.86 0.96 17.35
CA VAL A 72 -9.25 -0.22 18.15
C VAL A 72 -8.37 -0.26 19.40
N PRO A 73 -8.94 -0.24 20.61
CA PRO A 73 -8.18 -0.36 21.84
C PRO A 73 -7.49 -1.73 21.86
N ALA A 74 -6.19 -1.74 21.63
CA ALA A 74 -5.37 -2.94 21.79
C ALA A 74 -5.31 -3.27 23.29
N VAL A 75 -5.93 -4.37 23.68
CA VAL A 75 -5.83 -4.89 25.05
C VAL A 75 -4.54 -5.70 25.14
N THR A 76 -3.53 -5.18 25.84
CA THR A 76 -2.32 -5.95 26.15
C THR A 76 -2.61 -6.89 27.32
N ILE A 77 -2.56 -8.19 27.03
CA ILE A 77 -2.77 -9.26 28.01
C ILE A 77 -1.39 -9.80 28.42
N ASP A 78 -0.88 -9.28 29.54
CA ASP A 78 0.47 -9.58 30.04
C ASP A 78 0.46 -10.40 31.33
N SER A 79 -0.69 -10.95 31.74
CA SER A 79 -0.83 -11.68 33.01
C SER A 79 -1.97 -12.69 32.93
N ASP A 80 -1.81 -13.83 33.61
CA ASP A 80 -2.77 -14.93 33.57
C ASP A 80 -4.18 -14.50 34.02
N GLU A 81 -4.30 -13.61 35.01
CA GLU A 81 -5.59 -13.04 35.44
C GLU A 81 -6.31 -12.22 34.35
N LYS A 82 -5.56 -11.57 33.45
CA LYS A 82 -6.14 -10.82 32.33
C LYS A 82 -6.53 -11.73 31.17
N ILE A 83 -5.93 -12.91 31.07
CA ILE A 83 -6.34 -13.96 30.11
C ILE A 83 -7.72 -14.46 30.53
N ASP A 84 -7.85 -14.88 31.79
CA ASP A 84 -9.11 -15.41 32.31
C ASP A 84 -10.25 -14.40 32.17
N ALA A 85 -10.04 -13.13 32.54
CA ALA A 85 -11.03 -12.07 32.40
C ALA A 85 -11.40 -11.72 30.94
N PHE A 86 -10.49 -11.95 29.97
CA PHE A 86 -10.79 -11.73 28.55
C PHE A 86 -11.68 -12.83 27.96
N PHE A 87 -11.56 -14.05 28.47
CA PHE A 87 -12.39 -15.18 28.05
C PHE A 87 -13.72 -15.30 28.81
N ASP A 88 -13.89 -14.57 29.93
CA ASP A 88 -15.09 -14.63 30.77
C ASP A 88 -16.20 -13.63 30.34
N ASP A 89 -15.91 -12.63 29.49
CA ASP A 89 -16.82 -11.51 29.19
C ASP A 89 -17.91 -11.81 28.12
N GLU A 90 -18.00 -13.05 27.60
CA GLU A 90 -19.11 -13.44 26.71
C GLU A 90 -19.41 -14.95 26.74
N THR A 91 -19.91 -15.44 27.88
CA THR A 91 -20.84 -16.58 27.92
C THR A 91 -22.27 -16.09 28.18
N ASP A 92 -22.76 -15.16 27.35
CA ASP A 92 -24.19 -15.03 27.12
C ASP A 92 -24.51 -15.80 25.85
N ASP A 93 -24.56 -17.13 25.99
CA ASP A 93 -24.97 -18.06 24.94
C ASP A 93 -26.50 -17.94 24.77
N PRO A 94 -27.03 -17.34 23.70
CA PRO A 94 -28.47 -17.23 23.50
C PRO A 94 -29.13 -18.58 23.15
N PHE A 95 -28.36 -19.67 23.08
CA PHE A 95 -28.85 -21.03 22.86
C PHE A 95 -28.73 -21.92 24.11
N GLY A 96 -28.96 -21.35 25.29
CA GLY A 96 -29.25 -22.15 26.48
C GLY A 96 -30.35 -23.16 26.19
N GLU A 97 -29.97 -24.43 26.03
CA GLU A 97 -30.86 -25.57 26.02
C GLU A 97 -31.67 -25.53 27.32
N SER A 98 -32.92 -25.11 27.19
CA SER A 98 -33.97 -25.46 28.11
C SER A 98 -34.42 -26.84 27.70
N ASP A 99 -34.00 -27.88 28.42
CA ASP A 99 -34.89 -28.97 28.81
C ASP A 99 -34.21 -30.01 29.72
N VAL A 100 -34.99 -30.37 30.75
CA VAL A 100 -34.94 -31.51 31.69
C VAL A 100 -33.99 -31.48 32.89
#